data_AF-A0A0D7PTT6-F1
#
_entry.id   AF-A0A0D7PTT6-F1
#
_cell.length_a   1.000
_cell.length_b   1.000
_cell.length_c   1.000
_cell.angle_alpha   90.00
_cell.angle_beta   90.00
_cell.angle_gamma   90.00
#
_symmetry.space_group_name_H-M   'P 1'
#
loop_
_entity.id
_entity.type
_entity.pdbx_description
1 polymer ?
#
loop_
_entity_poly.entity_id
_entity_poly.type
_entity_poly.pdbx_seq_one_letter_code
_entity_poly.pdbx_strand_id
1 'polypeptide(L)'
;MTADEYIGQRVNQFADWYDKKAVSAKSAYLRLKTASVVGALIVPISANVSFAAYDAYRTGVITVLSLLVSISVALDGVYHFGDQWKNYRSTEQFLSREKFLFQTGEGPYRNMSPEDAFLLFVERCEGQIASENSATLNVIISANQPTSNPPEGRI
;
A
#
# COMPACT_ATOMS: atom_id res chain seq x y z
N MET A 1 -4.07 8.59 -31.68
CA MET A 1 -2.99 8.16 -30.77
C MET A 1 -2.51 6.82 -31.26
N THR A 2 -1.21 6.68 -31.52
CA THR A 2 -0.58 5.42 -31.93
C THR A 2 -0.29 4.53 -30.72
N ALA A 3 0.04 3.26 -30.95
CA ALA A 3 0.43 2.34 -29.88
C ALA A 3 1.68 2.83 -29.12
N ASP A 4 2.69 3.33 -29.84
CA ASP A 4 3.92 3.85 -29.23
C ASP A 4 3.66 5.11 -28.38
N GLU A 5 2.81 6.02 -28.86
CA GLU A 5 2.40 7.20 -28.10
C GLU A 5 1.71 6.81 -26.80
N TYR A 6 0.79 5.84 -26.86
CA TYR A 6 0.08 5.35 -25.67
C TYR A 6 1.03 4.66 -24.68
N ILE A 7 1.93 3.79 -25.17
CA ILE A 7 2.93 3.12 -24.33
C ILE A 7 3.82 4.16 -23.64
N GLY A 8 4.31 5.15 -24.38
CA GLY A 8 5.20 6.18 -23.86
C GLY A 8 4.52 7.10 -22.84
N GLN A 9 3.37 7.67 -23.22
CA GLN A 9 2.70 8.70 -22.41
C GLN A 9 1.88 8.14 -21.27
N ARG A 10 1.34 6.92 -21.42
CA ARG A 10 0.44 6.33 -20.43
C ARG A 10 1.10 5.17 -19.70
N VAL A 11 1.43 4.09 -20.40
CA VAL A 11 1.84 2.84 -19.75
C VAL A 11 3.14 3.02 -18.97
N ASN A 12 4.17 3.58 -19.59
CA ASN A 12 5.45 3.82 -18.92
C ASN A 12 5.31 4.87 -17.80
N GLN A 13 4.54 5.94 -18.04
CA GLN A 13 4.27 6.98 -17.03
C GLN A 13 3.66 6.37 -15.76
N PHE A 14 2.63 5.54 -15.90
CA PHE A 14 1.97 4.91 -14.76
C PHE A 14 2.83 3.82 -14.12
N ALA A 15 3.52 2.99 -14.90
CA ALA A 15 4.44 1.99 -14.36
C ALA A 15 5.51 2.64 -13.45
N ASP A 16 6.15 3.73 -13.91
CA ASP A 16 7.13 4.47 -13.12
C ASP A 16 6.53 5.12 -11.87
N TRP A 17 5.31 5.64 -11.98
CA TRP A 17 4.59 6.23 -10.85
C TRP A 17 4.28 5.16 -9.78
N TYR A 18 3.78 4.00 -10.21
CA TYR A 18 3.45 2.88 -9.35
C TYR A 18 4.68 2.27 -8.69
N ASP A 19 5.81 2.16 -9.39
CA ASP A 19 7.07 1.70 -8.79
C ASP A 19 7.49 2.61 -7.62
N LYS A 20 7.53 3.93 -7.85
CA LYS A 20 7.89 4.92 -6.83
C LYS A 20 6.92 4.88 -5.64
N LYS A 21 5.61 4.76 -5.91
CA LYS A 21 4.59 4.66 -4.86
C LYS A 21 4.71 3.37 -4.06
N ALA A 22 4.96 2.24 -4.72
CA ALA A 22 5.17 0.95 -4.06
C ALA A 22 6.38 1.01 -3.11
N VAL A 23 7.50 1.61 -3.54
CA VAL A 23 8.69 1.76 -2.69
C VAL A 23 8.40 2.63 -1.47
N SER A 24 7.74 3.77 -1.66
CA SER A 24 7.39 4.68 -0.57
C SER A 24 6.45 4.03 0.45
N ALA A 25 5.36 3.41 -0.02
CA ALA A 25 4.40 2.71 0.84
C ALA A 25 5.04 1.52 1.58
N LYS A 26 5.92 0.76 0.91
CA LYS A 26 6.68 -0.33 1.54
C LYS A 26 7.58 0.19 2.64
N SER A 27 8.27 1.31 2.41
CA SER A 27 9.12 1.93 3.43
C SER A 27 8.30 2.42 4.62
N ALA A 28 7.14 3.04 4.40
CA ALA A 28 6.26 3.48 5.48
C ALA A 28 5.76 2.29 6.31
N TYR A 29 5.26 1.26 5.63
CA TYR A 29 4.81 0.00 6.25
C TYR A 29 5.90 -0.61 7.13
N LEU A 30 7.10 -0.81 6.58
CA LEU A 30 8.19 -1.45 7.33
C LEU A 30 8.64 -0.60 8.52
N ARG A 31 8.69 0.73 8.40
CA ARG A 31 9.06 1.62 9.52
C ARG A 31 8.06 1.54 10.65
N LEU A 32 6.76 1.67 10.36
CA LEU A 32 5.70 1.60 11.38
C LEU A 32 5.62 0.21 12.01
N LYS A 33 5.77 -0.85 11.20
CA LYS A 33 5.78 -2.22 11.69
C LYS A 33 6.97 -2.50 12.58
N THR A 34 8.17 -2.06 12.19
CA THR A 34 9.37 -2.22 13.02
C THR A 34 9.25 -1.42 14.32
N ALA A 35 8.81 -0.16 14.26
CA ALA A 35 8.63 0.67 15.45
C ALA A 35 7.63 0.06 16.45
N SER A 36 6.48 -0.41 15.96
CA SER A 36 5.46 -1.04 16.80
C SER A 36 5.96 -2.35 17.43
N VAL A 37 6.61 -3.23 16.66
CA VAL A 37 7.14 -4.51 17.17
C VAL A 37 8.24 -4.27 18.20
N VAL A 38 9.24 -3.44 17.87
CA VAL A 38 10.35 -3.16 18.78
C VAL A 38 9.85 -2.49 20.06
N GLY A 39 8.99 -1.47 19.94
CA GLY A 39 8.41 -0.80 21.11
C GLY A 39 7.60 -1.75 21.99
N ALA A 40 6.76 -2.61 21.40
CA ALA A 40 5.96 -3.58 22.13
C ALA A 40 6.82 -4.60 22.91
N LEU A 41 8.01 -4.94 22.40
CA LEU A 41 8.97 -5.81 23.09
C LEU A 41 9.73 -5.06 24.21
N ILE A 42 10.02 -3.76 24.03
CA ILE A 42 10.74 -2.96 25.03
C ILE A 42 9.86 -2.63 26.24
N VAL A 43 8.56 -2.35 26.04
CA VAL A 43 7.63 -2.00 27.13
C VAL A 43 7.66 -2.99 28.32
N PRO A 44 7.50 -4.31 28.14
CA PRO A 44 7.56 -5.26 29.26
C PRO A 44 8.95 -5.34 29.90
N ILE A 45 10.03 -5.17 29.13
CA ILE A 45 11.40 -5.13 29.69
C ILE A 45 11.55 -3.91 30.60
N SER A 46 11.13 -2.74 30.12
CA SER A 46 11.12 -1.48 30.87
C SER A 46 10.24 -1.53 32.13
N ALA A 47 9.17 -2.34 32.11
CA ALA A 47 8.29 -2.52 33.26
C ALA A 47 8.86 -3.46 34.33
N ASN A 48 9.59 -4.51 33.93
CA ASN A 48 10.01 -5.58 34.82
C ASN A 48 11.47 -5.50 35.29
N VAL A 49 12.32 -4.72 34.62
CA VAL A 49 13.73 -4.57 35.02
C VAL A 49 13.91 -3.32 35.88
N SER A 50 14.60 -3.47 37.02
CA SER A 50 14.91 -2.36 37.93
C SER A 50 16.37 -1.95 37.90
N PHE A 51 16.57 -0.64 37.77
CA PHE A 51 17.87 0.02 37.91
C PHE A 51 17.64 1.30 38.71
N ALA A 52 18.46 1.54 39.74
CA ALA A 52 18.23 2.64 40.70
C ALA A 52 18.11 4.02 40.03
N ALA A 53 18.87 4.26 38.95
CA ALA A 53 18.78 5.49 38.18
C ALA A 53 17.48 5.57 37.34
N TYR A 54 16.97 4.43 36.86
CA TYR A 54 15.83 4.32 35.95
C TYR A 54 14.46 4.43 36.63
N ASP A 55 14.37 4.00 37.90
CA ASP A 55 13.10 3.93 38.63
C ASP A 55 12.36 5.27 38.70
N ALA A 56 13.09 6.39 38.82
CA ALA A 56 12.50 7.72 38.90
C ALA A 56 11.74 8.14 37.63
N TYR A 57 12.09 7.59 36.46
CA TYR A 57 11.49 7.96 35.17
C TYR A 57 10.82 6.79 34.45
N ARG A 58 10.75 5.60 35.08
CA ARG A 58 10.18 4.37 34.52
C ARG A 58 8.80 4.60 33.91
N THR A 59 7.88 5.20 34.67
CA THR A 59 6.50 5.41 34.24
C THR A 59 6.45 6.29 32.99
N GLY A 60 7.22 7.38 32.96
CA GLY A 60 7.28 8.28 31.80
C GLY A 60 7.79 7.58 30.54
N VAL A 61 8.84 6.78 30.65
CA VAL A 61 9.39 6.01 29.52
C VAL A 61 8.37 4.99 28.99
N ILE A 62 7.72 4.24 29.88
CA ILE A 62 6.69 3.26 29.48
C ILE A 62 5.52 3.94 28.79
N THR A 63 5.05 5.08 29.32
CA THR A 63 3.95 5.85 28.73
C THR A 63 4.31 6.33 27.33
N VAL A 64 5.49 6.92 27.13
CA VAL A 64 5.94 7.40 25.82
C VAL A 64 6.09 6.26 24.83
N LEU A 65 6.73 5.15 25.22
CA LEU A 65 6.87 3.98 24.34
C LEU A 65 5.53 3.39 23.94
N SER A 66 4.61 3.23 24.91
CA SER A 66 3.25 2.74 24.64
C SER A 66 2.51 3.65 23.66
N LEU A 67 2.61 4.97 23.85
CA LEU A 67 1.99 5.94 22.96
C LEU A 67 2.55 5.84 21.53
N LEU A 68 3.88 5.74 21.38
CA LEU A 68 4.52 5.60 20.07
C LEU A 68 4.10 4.31 19.35
N VAL A 69 3.99 3.20 20.09
CA VAL A 69 3.49 1.92 19.56
C VAL A 69 2.04 2.08 19.11
N SER A 70 1.16 2.62 19.94
CA SER A 70 -0.25 2.83 19.62
C SER A 70 -0.44 3.73 18.40
N ILE A 71 0.29 4.85 18.30
CA ILE A 71 0.27 5.73 17.13
C ILE A 71 0.74 4.97 15.89
N SER A 72 1.83 4.21 15.98
CA SER A 72 2.38 3.48 14.84
C SER A 72 1.39 2.44 14.30
N VAL A 73 0.74 1.69 15.19
CA VAL A 73 -0.28 0.70 14.82
C VAL A 73 -1.53 1.39 14.26
N ALA A 74 -1.98 2.48 14.87
CA ALA A 74 -3.15 3.22 14.40
C ALA A 74 -2.90 3.81 13.00
N LEU A 75 -1.74 4.43 12.76
CA LEU A 75 -1.39 4.96 11.43
C LEU A 75 -1.31 3.85 10.38
N ASP A 76 -0.70 2.71 10.69
CA ASP A 76 -0.66 1.58 9.76
C ASP A 76 -2.08 1.06 9.45
N GLY A 77 -2.95 0.99 10.46
CA GLY A 77 -4.35 0.59 10.31
C GLY A 77 -5.23 1.60 9.56
N VAL A 78 -4.92 2.89 9.60
CA VAL A 78 -5.64 3.91 8.83
C VAL A 78 -5.21 3.89 7.37
N TYR A 79 -3.90 3.94 7.12
CA TYR A 79 -3.36 4.11 5.77
C TYR A 79 -3.19 2.80 5.00
N HIS A 80 -3.27 1.65 5.67
CA HIS A 80 -3.12 0.32 5.05
C HIS A 80 -1.88 0.24 4.15
N PHE A 81 -0.75 0.81 4.60
CA PHE A 81 0.47 0.92 3.79
C PHE A 81 0.93 -0.45 3.26
N GLY A 82 0.73 -1.50 4.07
CA GLY A 82 0.99 -2.90 3.75
C GLY A 82 0.26 -3.42 2.51
N ASP A 83 -0.97 -3.00 2.28
CA ASP A 83 -1.78 -3.43 1.14
C ASP A 83 -1.55 -2.50 -0.06
N GLN A 84 -1.41 -1.20 0.20
CA GLN A 84 -1.08 -0.20 -0.80
C GLN A 84 0.21 -0.55 -1.56
N TRP A 85 1.30 -0.90 -0.87
CA TRP A 85 2.56 -1.21 -1.56
C TRP A 85 2.46 -2.46 -2.45
N LYS A 86 1.69 -3.47 -2.02
CA LYS A 86 1.47 -4.69 -2.81
C LYS A 86 0.62 -4.39 -4.03
N ASN A 87 -0.44 -3.61 -3.86
CA ASN A 87 -1.34 -3.21 -4.94
C ASN A 87 -0.58 -2.41 -6.02
N TYR A 88 0.17 -1.37 -5.62
CA TYR A 88 1.01 -0.61 -6.55
C TYR A 88 2.03 -1.48 -7.27
N ARG A 89 2.72 -2.38 -6.55
CA ARG A 89 3.71 -3.28 -7.16
C ARG A 89 3.05 -4.25 -8.17
N SER A 90 1.89 -4.80 -7.82
CA SER A 90 1.14 -5.69 -8.70
C SER A 90 0.69 -4.98 -9.97
N THR A 91 0.17 -3.75 -9.84
CA THR A 91 -0.25 -2.93 -10.99
C THR A 91 0.92 -2.54 -11.89
N GLU A 92 2.06 -2.13 -11.32
CA GLU A 92 3.28 -1.87 -12.09
C GLU A 92 3.71 -3.12 -12.87
N GLN A 93 3.82 -4.27 -12.20
CA GLN A 93 4.19 -5.53 -12.83
C GLN A 93 3.19 -5.95 -13.92
N PHE A 94 1.90 -5.71 -13.71
CA PHE A 94 0.87 -5.95 -14.70
C PHE A 94 1.14 -5.11 -15.95
N LEU A 95 1.27 -3.79 -15.81
CA LEU A 95 1.49 -2.87 -16.93
C LEU A 95 2.78 -3.20 -17.70
N SER A 96 3.87 -3.45 -16.96
CA SER A 96 5.15 -3.86 -17.54
C SER A 96 5.02 -5.16 -18.35
N ARG A 97 4.37 -6.20 -17.78
CA ARG A 97 4.14 -7.47 -18.47
C ARG A 97 3.22 -7.32 -19.67
N GLU A 98 2.12 -6.59 -19.51
CA GLU A 98 1.09 -6.40 -20.54
C GLU A 98 1.68 -5.70 -21.77
N LYS A 99 2.54 -4.68 -21.55
CA LYS A 99 3.33 -4.04 -22.60
C LYS A 99 4.17 -5.05 -23.39
N PHE A 100 4.93 -5.92 -22.70
CA PHE A 100 5.73 -6.92 -23.39
C PHE A 100 4.87 -7.90 -24.20
N LEU A 101 3.77 -8.40 -23.63
CA LEU A 101 2.85 -9.31 -24.32
C LEU A 101 2.29 -8.68 -25.60
N PHE A 102 1.87 -7.42 -25.52
CA PHE A 102 1.38 -6.68 -26.69
C PHE A 102 2.48 -6.50 -27.74
N GLN A 103 3.68 -6.08 -27.34
CA GLN A 103 4.79 -5.86 -28.27
C GLN A 103 5.29 -7.14 -28.94
N THR A 104 5.23 -8.28 -28.25
CA THR A 104 5.60 -9.58 -28.83
C THR A 104 4.45 -10.24 -29.59
N GLY A 105 3.23 -9.69 -29.54
CA GLY A 105 2.04 -10.30 -30.13
C GLY A 105 1.65 -11.64 -29.46
N GLU A 106 2.00 -11.80 -28.19
CA GLU A 106 1.82 -13.06 -27.45
C GLU A 106 0.66 -12.98 -26.46
N GLY A 107 0.28 -14.13 -25.90
CA GLY A 107 -0.78 -14.21 -24.91
C GLY A 107 -2.13 -13.78 -25.49
N PRO A 108 -2.84 -12.80 -24.90
CA PRO A 108 -4.14 -12.35 -25.40
C PRO A 108 -4.12 -11.78 -26.82
N TYR A 109 -2.95 -11.37 -27.33
CA TYR A 109 -2.81 -10.69 -28.62
C TYR A 109 -2.50 -11.63 -29.79
N ARG A 110 -2.35 -12.93 -29.51
CA ARG A 110 -1.96 -13.91 -30.52
C ARG A 110 -3.05 -14.03 -31.59
N ASN A 111 -2.64 -14.02 -32.86
CA ASN A 111 -3.52 -14.11 -34.04
C ASN A 111 -4.57 -12.97 -34.17
N MET A 112 -4.38 -11.84 -33.47
CA MET A 112 -5.25 -10.68 -33.62
C MET A 112 -4.76 -9.74 -34.72
N SER A 113 -5.68 -8.96 -35.30
CA SER A 113 -5.28 -7.83 -36.13
C SER A 113 -4.55 -6.78 -35.26
N PRO A 114 -3.64 -5.97 -35.82
CA PRO A 114 -2.96 -4.92 -35.07
C PRO A 114 -3.92 -3.93 -34.39
N GLU A 115 -5.07 -3.65 -35.02
CA GLU A 115 -6.09 -2.74 -34.50
C GLU A 115 -6.80 -3.33 -33.28
N ASP A 116 -7.27 -4.59 -33.39
CA ASP A 116 -7.96 -5.28 -32.29
C ASP A 116 -7.01 -5.52 -31.10
N ALA A 117 -5.76 -5.89 -31.39
CA ALA A 117 -4.74 -6.07 -30.36
C ALA A 117 -4.49 -4.77 -29.60
N PHE A 118 -4.44 -3.63 -30.30
CA PHE A 118 -4.24 -2.34 -29.65
C PHE A 118 -5.44 -1.93 -28.79
N LEU A 119 -6.68 -2.12 -29.28
CA LEU A 119 -7.89 -1.83 -28.50
C LEU A 119 -7.94 -2.65 -27.21
N LEU A 120 -7.68 -3.97 -27.30
CA LEU A 120 -7.64 -4.85 -26.14
C LEU A 120 -6.53 -4.45 -25.16
N PHE A 121 -5.37 -4.04 -25.67
CA PHE A 121 -4.25 -3.57 -24.85
C PHE A 121 -4.60 -2.32 -24.05
N VAL A 122 -5.22 -1.34 -24.69
CA VAL A 122 -5.69 -0.11 -24.03
C VAL A 122 -6.72 -0.45 -22.97
N GLU A 123 -7.73 -1.27 -23.30
CA GLU A 123 -8.78 -1.68 -22.37
C GLU A 123 -8.21 -2.35 -21.11
N ARG A 124 -7.28 -3.30 -21.29
CA ARG A 124 -6.68 -4.04 -20.17
C ARG A 124 -5.82 -3.14 -19.29
N CYS A 125 -5.04 -2.24 -19.89
CA CYS A 125 -4.22 -1.28 -19.14
C CYS A 125 -5.09 -0.29 -18.35
N GLU A 126 -6.06 0.36 -18.99
CA GLU A 126 -6.94 1.32 -18.31
C GLU A 126 -7.83 0.63 -17.28
N GLY A 127 -8.28 -0.60 -17.54
CA GLY A 127 -9.02 -1.42 -16.57
C GLY A 127 -8.20 -1.70 -15.30
N GLN A 128 -6.92 -2.05 -15.45
CA GLN A 128 -6.03 -2.25 -14.30
C GLN A 128 -5.79 -0.95 -13.54
N ILE A 129 -5.55 0.16 -14.24
CA ILE A 129 -5.36 1.49 -13.63
C ILE A 129 -6.63 1.92 -12.86
N ALA A 130 -7.81 1.72 -13.44
CA ALA A 130 -9.08 2.05 -12.80
C ALA A 130 -9.35 1.17 -11.56
N SER A 131 -9.02 -0.12 -11.63
CA SER A 131 -9.12 -1.04 -10.50
C SER A 131 -8.22 -0.60 -9.35
N GLU A 132 -6.97 -0.25 -9.65
CA GLU A 132 -6.03 0.27 -8.67
C GLU A 132 -6.55 1.58 -8.04
N ASN A 133 -6.94 2.55 -8.86
CA ASN A 133 -7.45 3.84 -8.38
C ASN A 133 -8.64 3.65 -7.42
N SER A 134 -9.54 2.73 -7.76
CA SER A 134 -10.70 2.39 -6.91
C SER A 134 -10.27 1.79 -5.57
N ALA A 135 -9.27 0.90 -5.57
CA ALA A 135 -8.71 0.35 -4.34
C ALA A 135 -8.06 1.43 -3.46
N THR A 136 -7.30 2.35 -4.06
CA THR A 136 -6.71 3.49 -3.34
C THR A 136 -7.77 4.43 -2.77
N LEU A 137 -8.80 4.77 -3.54
CA LEU A 137 -9.90 5.61 -3.08
C LEU A 137 -10.67 4.96 -1.91
N ASN A 138 -10.91 3.65 -1.98
CA ASN A 138 -11.59 2.93 -0.91
C ASN A 138 -10.83 3.03 0.42
N VAL A 139 -9.49 2.93 0.40
CA VAL A 139 -8.68 3.11 1.61
C VAL A 139 -8.82 4.53 2.17
N ILE A 140 -8.82 5.55 1.32
CA ILE A 140 -9.01 6.95 1.75
C ILE A 140 -10.41 7.19 2.32
N ILE A 141 -11.44 6.60 1.73
CA ILE A 141 -12.81 6.72 2.21
C ILE A 141 -12.98 5.99 3.55
N SER A 142 -12.50 4.75 3.65
CA SER A 142 -12.53 3.96 4.88
C SER A 142 -11.77 4.63 6.04
N ALA A 143 -10.67 5.34 5.74
CA ALA A 143 -9.95 6.15 6.71
C ALA A 143 -10.75 7.36 7.24
N ASN A 144 -11.71 7.87 6.46
CA ASN A 144 -12.50 9.06 6.80
C ASN A 144 -13.86 8.76 7.45
N GLN A 145 -14.29 7.49 7.50
CA GLN A 145 -15.52 7.12 8.18
C GLN A 145 -15.28 7.07 9.70
N PRO A 146 -15.97 7.89 10.52
CA PRO A 146 -15.96 7.69 11.96
C PRO A 146 -16.56 6.31 12.25
N THR A 147 -15.91 5.53 13.11
CA THR A 147 -16.41 4.21 13.54
C THR A 147 -17.74 4.37 14.26
N SER A 148 -18.85 4.42 13.52
CA SER A 148 -20.19 4.40 14.09
C SER A 148 -20.64 2.95 14.22
N ASN A 149 -20.42 2.35 15.39
CA ASN A 149 -21.24 1.25 15.88
C ASN A 149 -21.48 1.48 17.38
N PRO A 150 -22.67 1.94 17.80
CA PRO A 150 -23.10 1.78 19.18
C PRO A 150 -23.40 0.29 19.45
N PRO A 151 -23.24 -0.20 20.69
CA PRO A 151 -23.70 -1.54 21.03
C PRO A 151 -25.23 -1.56 20.96
N GLU A 152 -25.79 -2.36 20.05
CA GLU A 152 -27.21 -2.72 20.13
C GLU A 152 -27.40 -3.54 21.41
N GLY A 153 -27.91 -2.86 22.43
CA GLY A 153 -28.36 -3.47 23.67
C GLY A 153 -29.37 -4.56 23.36
N ARG A 154 -29.12 -5.76 23.90
CA ARG A 154 -30.16 -6.74 24.17
C ARG A 154 -30.40 -6.75 25.68
N ILE A 155 -31.51 -6.11 26.06
CA ILE A 155 -32.23 -6.30 27.32
C ILE A 155 -33.04 -7.58 27.23
#